data_AF-A0A7G8G4U1-F1
#
_entry.id   AF-A0A7G8G4U1-F1
#
_cell.length_a   1.000
_cell.length_b   1.000
_cell.length_c   1.000
_cell.angle_alpha   90.00
_cell.angle_beta   90.00
_cell.angle_gamma   90.00
#
_symmetry.space_group_name_H-M   'P 1'
#
loop_
_entity.id
_entity.type
_entity.pdbx_description
1 polymer ?
#
loop_
_entity_poly.entity_id
_entity_poly.type
_entity_poly.pdbx_seq_one_letter_code
_entity_poly.pdbx_strand_id
1 'polypeptide(L)' 'MPQALIGTRIKAPQGLLTIMPSQRLRKCSLLERADPNGCFIVQDHFGVLDPILWNPALAETAGRQKDHSKT' A
#
# COMPACT_ATOMS: atom_id res chain seq x y z
N MET A 1 14.03 -13.78 -11.59
CA MET A 1 14.33 -12.37 -11.86
C MET A 1 13.02 -11.61 -12.10
N PRO A 2 12.36 -11.02 -11.09
CA PRO A 2 11.07 -10.34 -11.28
C PRO A 2 11.30 -8.89 -11.75
N GLN A 3 11.98 -8.73 -12.90
CA GLN A 3 12.16 -7.42 -13.53
C GLN A 3 10.88 -6.96 -14.26
N ALA A 4 9.98 -7.90 -14.57
CA ALA A 4 8.88 -7.72 -15.52
C ALA A 4 7.78 -6.75 -15.06
N LEU A 5 7.74 -6.39 -13.77
CA LEU A 5 6.63 -5.62 -13.20
C LEU A 5 7.03 -4.25 -12.65
N ILE A 6 8.34 -3.94 -12.55
CA ILE A 6 8.80 -2.65 -12.04
C ILE A 6 8.42 -1.54 -13.03
N GLY A 7 7.78 -0.47 -12.55
CA GLY A 7 7.29 0.63 -13.39
C GLY A 7 5.95 0.36 -14.07
N THR A 8 5.40 -0.87 -13.96
CA THR A 8 4.08 -1.19 -14.47
C THR A 8 3.01 -0.39 -13.74
N ARG A 9 2.07 0.15 -14.52
CA ARG A 9 0.90 0.87 -14.04
C ARG A 9 -0.35 0.04 -14.31
N ILE A 10 -1.15 -0.17 -13.28
CA ILE A 10 -2.34 -1.04 -13.34
C ILE A 10 -3.55 -0.20 -12.95
N LYS A 11 -4.55 -0.09 -13.83
CA LYS A 11 -5.84 0.51 -13.49
C LYS A 11 -6.62 -0.49 -12.62
N ALA A 12 -6.87 -0.13 -11.36
CA ALA A 12 -7.64 -0.93 -10.42
C ALA A 12 -8.89 -0.16 -9.96
N PRO A 13 -9.89 -0.84 -9.36
CA PRO A 13 -11.06 -0.16 -8.80
C PRO A 13 -10.72 0.95 -7.79
N GLN A 14 -9.64 0.78 -7.03
CA GLN A 14 -9.10 1.77 -6.08
C GLN A 14 -8.27 2.89 -6.74
N GLY A 15 -8.21 2.95 -8.07
CA GLY A 15 -7.39 3.88 -8.83
C GLY A 15 -6.10 3.26 -9.39
N LEU A 16 -5.19 4.11 -9.84
CA LEU A 16 -3.96 3.69 -10.51
C LEU A 16 -2.93 3.15 -9.50
N LEU A 17 -2.58 1.87 -9.65
CA LEU A 17 -1.48 1.25 -8.91
C LEU A 17 -0.18 1.38 -9.71
N THR A 18 0.92 1.69 -9.03
CA THR A 18 2.24 1.69 -9.66
C THR A 18 3.22 0.86 -8.83
N ILE A 19 3.92 -0.06 -9.47
CA ILE A 19 4.97 -0.85 -8.85
C ILE A 19 6.27 -0.05 -8.90
N MET A 20 6.81 0.26 -7.73
CA MET A 20 8.04 1.02 -7.56
C MET A 20 9.28 0.14 -7.81
N PRO A 21 10.47 0.72 -8.09
CA PRO A 21 11.73 -0.02 -8.16
C PRO A 21 12.05 -0.84 -6.91
N SER A 22 11.54 -0.42 -5.76
CA SER A 22 11.59 -1.18 -4.50
C SER A 22 10.69 -2.42 -4.47
N GLN A 23 10.04 -2.77 -5.59
CA GLN A 23 9.06 -3.85 -5.76
C GLN A 23 7.82 -3.71 -4.87
N ARG A 24 7.56 -2.49 -4.38
CA ARG A 24 6.40 -2.15 -3.54
C ARG A 24 5.38 -1.36 -4.34
N LEU A 25 4.13 -1.41 -3.89
CA LEU A 25 3.02 -0.72 -4.55
C LEU A 25 2.79 0.64 -3.94
N ARG A 26 2.76 1.65 -4.81
CA ARG A 26 2.12 2.94 -4.52
C ARG A 26 0.61 2.74 -4.70
N LYS A 27 -0.18 3.00 -3.65
CA LYS A 27 -1.63 2.69 -3.63
C LYS A 27 -2.44 3.74 -2.88
N CYS A 28 -3.74 3.80 -3.20
CA CYS A 28 -4.69 4.59 -2.41
C CYS A 28 -4.88 3.97 -1.02
N SER A 29 -5.06 4.81 0.01
CA SER A 29 -5.35 4.37 1.37
C SER A 29 -6.58 5.10 1.92
N LEU A 30 -7.52 4.32 2.43
CA LEU A 30 -8.76 4.77 3.05
C LEU A 30 -8.82 4.25 4.49
N LEU A 31 -9.41 5.03 5.38
CA LEU A 31 -9.90 4.54 6.66
C LEU A 31 -11.43 4.48 6.57
N GLU A 32 -11.97 3.31 6.86
CA GLU A 32 -13.40 3.04 6.77
C GLU A 32 -13.93 2.53 8.10
N ARG A 33 -15.19 2.87 8.39
CA ARG A 33 -15.93 2.32 9.52
C ARG A 33 -17.10 1.51 9.00
N ALA A 34 -17.32 0.34 9.60
CA ALA A 34 -18.52 -0.44 9.36
C ALA A 34 -19.74 0.24 10.00
N ASP A 35 -20.81 0.40 9.23
CA ASP A 35 -22.11 0.83 9.73
C ASP A 35 -22.88 -0.36 10.38
N PRO A 36 -24.03 -0.11 11.04
CA PRO A 36 -24.82 -1.19 11.66
C PRO A 36 -25.36 -2.24 10.67
N ASN A 37 -25.36 -1.96 9.37
CA ASN A 37 -25.80 -2.87 8.32
C ASN A 37 -24.62 -3.68 7.72
N GLY A 38 -23.39 -3.45 8.19
CA GLY A 38 -22.19 -4.09 7.70
C GLY A 38 -21.59 -3.45 6.44
N CYS A 39 -22.07 -2.27 6.03
CA CYS A 39 -21.48 -1.51 4.94
C CYS A 39 -20.28 -0.70 5.43
N PHE A 40 -19.24 -0.57 4.60
CA PHE A 40 -18.12 0.31 4.89
C PHE A 40 -18.42 1.74 4.47
N ILE A 41 -18.26 2.68 5.40
CA ILE A 41 -18.37 4.11 5.15
C ILE A 41 -16.98 4.72 5.30
N VAL A 42 -16.51 5.39 4.24
CA VAL A 42 -15.21 6.10 4.24
C VAL A 42 -15.25 7.21 5.27
N GLN A 43 -14.31 7.18 6.21
CA GLN A 43 -14.10 8.24 7.20
C GLN A 43 -13.03 9.21 6.73
N ASP A 44 -11.89 8.67 6.25
CA ASP A 44 -10.76 9.46 5.77
C ASP A 44 -10.19 8.89 4.48
N HIS A 45 -9.76 9.81 3.61
CA HIS A 45 -9.12 9.51 2.34
C HIS A 45 -7.71 10.09 2.32
N PHE A 46 -6.70 9.25 2.54
CA PHE A 46 -5.29 9.66 2.63
C PHE A 46 -4.64 9.84 1.25
N GLY A 47 -5.36 9.55 0.17
CA GLY A 47 -4.83 9.63 -1.17
C GLY A 47 -3.88 8.49 -1.48
N VAL A 48 -3.03 8.72 -2.48
CA VAL A 48 -2.06 7.74 -2.95
C VAL A 48 -0.77 7.86 -2.14
N LEU A 49 -0.49 6.84 -1.33
CA LEU A 49 0.67 6.80 -0.44
C LEU A 49 1.84 6.07 -1.10
N ASP A 50 3.03 6.64 -0.92
CA ASP A 50 4.28 5.95 -1.22
C ASP A 50 4.62 4.95 -0.11
N PRO A 51 5.14 3.77 -0.47
CA PRO A 51 5.47 2.76 0.52
C PRO A 51 6.70 3.19 1.34
N ILE A 52 6.50 3.52 2.61
CA ILE A 52 7.57 3.77 3.57
C ILE A 52 7.98 2.45 4.23
N LEU A 53 9.27 2.10 4.14
CA LEU A 53 9.85 0.84 4.64
C LEU A 53 9.88 0.76 6.17
N TRP A 54 10.17 1.89 6.80
CA TRP A 54 10.28 2.06 8.24
C TRP A 54 9.85 3.49 8.55
N ASN A 55 8.87 3.64 9.42
CA ASN A 55 8.46 4.96 9.88
C ASN A 55 9.25 5.28 11.16
N PRO A 56 10.26 6.18 11.14
CA PRO A 56 11.06 6.49 12.32
C PRO A 56 10.24 7.16 13.44
N ALA A 57 9.04 7.69 13.13
CA ALA A 57 8.11 8.22 14.12
C ALA A 57 7.26 7.14 14.80
N LEU A 58 7.23 5.91 14.26
CA LEU A 58 6.49 4.75 14.81
C LEU A 58 7.48 3.59 15.00
N ALA A 59 8.13 3.56 16.16
CA ALA A 59 9.20 2.61 16.49
C ALA A 59 8.76 1.14 16.34
N GLU A 60 7.48 0.83 16.55
CA GLU A 60 6.88 -0.50 16.38
C GLU A 60 6.87 -1.01 14.93
N THR A 61 7.14 -0.13 13.97
CA THR A 61 7.29 -0.48 12.55
C THR A 61 8.71 -0.91 12.19
N ALA A 62 9.69 -0.71 13.09
CA ALA A 62 11.05 -1.22 12.92
C ALA A 62 11.05 -2.75 12.86
N GLY A 63 11.69 -3.33 11.84
CA GLY A 63 11.84 -4.79 11.72
C GLY A 63 10.65 -5.54 11.09
N ARG A 64 9.52 -4.90 10.77
CA ARG A 64 8.43 -5.52 9.97
C ARG A 64 8.75 -5.55 8.46
N GLN A 65 10.03 -5.71 8.12
CA GLN A 65 10.48 -5.85 6.75
C GLN A 65 10.27 -7.29 6.30
N LYS A 66 9.19 -7.56 5.56
CA LYS A 66 9.14 -8.78 4.74
C LYS A 66 10.10 -8.60 3.56
N ASP A 67 11.20 -9.33 3.62
CA ASP A 67 12.13 -9.51 2.50
C ASP A 67 11.56 -10.57 1.56
N HIS A 68 11.04 -10.13 0.42
CA HIS A 68 10.49 -11.00 -0.61
C HIS A 68 11.59 -11.56 -1.56
N SER A 69 12.87 -11.21 -1.36
CA SER A 69 13.97 -11.76 -2.17
C SER A 69 14.35 -13.20 -1.80
N LYS A 70 13.79 -13.72 -0.70
CA LYS A 70 14.02 -15.09 -0.21
C LYS A 70 12.87 -16.07 -0.49
N THR A 71 11.92 -15.70 -1.35
CA THR A 71 10.81 -16.57 -1.78
C THR A 71 10.96 -16.89 -3.25
#